data_AF-A0A645EB04-F1
#
_entry.id   AF-A0A645EB04-F1
#
_cell.length_a   1.000
_cell.length_b   1.000
_cell.length_c   1.000
_cell.angle_alpha   90.00
_cell.angle_beta   90.00
_cell.angle_gamma   90.00
#
_symmetry.space_group_name_H-M   'P 1'
#
loop_
_entity.id
_entity.type
_entity.pdbx_description
1 polymer ?
#
loop_
_entity_poly.entity_id
_entity_poly.type
_entity_poly.pdbx_seq_one_letter_code
_entity_poly.pdbx_strand_id
1 'polypeptide(L)'
;MALSFSNVQNAYKVFNEIKKTVLPELRINSWPEDMADWSERERENPHLCKVYGFDRKSDDGWESLVFFVKNPSDELKQKFDELKSMVRNSSIARPYGEGSNIWKFGWF
;
A
#
# COMPACT_ATOMS: atom_id res chain seq x y z
N MET A 1 -1.70 -10.45 11.56
CA MET A 1 -0.85 -11.54 11.02
C MET A 1 0.17 -10.84 10.17
N ALA A 2 1.47 -10.92 10.47
CA ALA A 2 2.47 -10.22 9.67
C ALA A 2 2.54 -10.79 8.23
N LEU A 3 2.86 -9.96 7.24
CA LEU A 3 3.17 -10.46 5.89
C LEU A 3 4.43 -11.32 5.97
N SER A 4 4.36 -12.55 5.44
CA SER A 4 5.56 -13.34 5.20
C SER A 4 6.49 -12.62 4.21
N PHE A 5 7.78 -12.91 4.25
CA PHE A 5 8.75 -12.38 3.28
C PHE A 5 8.30 -12.58 1.82
N SER A 6 7.75 -13.76 1.50
CA SER A 6 7.19 -14.05 0.17
C SER A 6 5.99 -13.16 -0.19
N ASN A 7 5.13 -12.85 0.78
CA ASN A 7 4.00 -11.95 0.58
C ASN A 7 4.46 -10.49 0.39
N VAL A 8 5.46 -10.05 1.14
CA VAL A 8 6.11 -8.74 0.94
C VAL A 8 6.66 -8.63 -0.48
N GLN A 9 7.41 -9.64 -0.94
CA GLN A 9 7.93 -9.67 -2.31
C GLN A 9 6.82 -9.65 -3.37
N ASN A 10 5.73 -10.38 -3.16
CA ASN A 10 4.60 -10.38 -4.08
C ASN A 10 3.86 -9.03 -4.06
N ALA A 11 3.72 -8.38 -2.90
CA ALA A 11 3.14 -7.06 -2.78
C ALA A 11 3.94 -6.04 -3.61
N TYR A 12 5.28 -6.09 -3.52
CA TYR A 12 6.15 -5.28 -4.38
C TYR A 12 5.98 -5.57 -5.87
N LYS A 13 5.79 -6.83 -6.28
CA LYS A 13 5.49 -7.16 -7.68
C LYS A 13 4.18 -6.50 -8.13
N VAL A 14 3.13 -6.61 -7.32
CA VAL A 14 1.83 -5.98 -7.62
C VAL A 14 1.98 -4.45 -7.72
N PHE A 15 2.65 -3.81 -6.77
CA PHE A 15 2.87 -2.36 -6.82
C PHE A 15 3.68 -1.94 -8.05
N ASN A 16 4.70 -2.72 -8.44
CA ASN A 16 5.45 -2.44 -9.65
C ASN A 16 4.60 -2.56 -10.92
N GLU A 17 3.70 -3.53 -10.99
CA GLU A 17 2.77 -3.66 -12.13
C GLU A 17 1.75 -2.53 -12.16
N ILE A 18 1.20 -2.13 -11.01
CA ILE A 18 0.33 -0.96 -10.87
C ILE A 18 1.05 0.30 -11.34
N LYS A 19 2.30 0.49 -10.91
CA LYS A 19 3.12 1.62 -11.33
C LYS A 19 3.29 1.69 -12.84
N LYS A 20 3.58 0.57 -13.49
CA LYS A 20 3.81 0.55 -14.94
C LYS A 20 2.53 0.82 -15.75
N THR A 21 1.37 0.44 -15.22
CA THR A 21 0.13 0.40 -16.00
C THR A 21 -0.80 1.58 -15.72
N VAL A 22 -1.06 1.88 -14.45
CA VAL A 22 -2.16 2.76 -14.04
C VAL A 22 -1.74 3.88 -13.08
N LEU A 23 -0.56 3.80 -12.45
CA LEU A 23 -0.11 4.80 -11.48
C LEU A 23 1.41 5.09 -11.58
N PRO A 24 1.91 5.69 -12.67
CA PRO A 24 3.33 5.87 -12.92
C PRO A 24 4.06 6.73 -11.87
N GLU A 25 3.37 7.67 -11.24
CA GLU A 25 3.92 8.47 -10.14
C GLU A 25 4.12 7.67 -8.82
N LEU A 26 3.71 6.40 -8.74
CA LEU A 26 3.87 5.59 -7.54
C LEU A 26 5.36 5.42 -7.17
N ARG A 27 5.72 5.94 -6.00
CA ARG A 27 7.04 5.81 -5.39
C ARG A 27 7.08 4.54 -4.56
N ILE A 28 7.87 3.59 -5.03
CA ILE A 28 8.08 2.29 -4.39
C ILE A 28 9.51 2.29 -3.90
N ASN A 29 9.70 2.50 -2.59
CA ASN A 29 11.01 2.43 -1.96
C ASN A 29 11.29 0.97 -1.57
N SER A 30 12.55 0.53 -1.69
CA SER A 30 12.96 -0.80 -1.21
C SER A 30 12.74 -0.96 0.30
N TRP A 31 12.85 0.16 1.02
CA TRP A 31 12.56 0.29 2.44
C TRP A 31 11.62 1.48 2.62
N PRO A 32 10.30 1.24 2.64
CA PRO A 32 9.33 2.30 2.84
C PRO A 32 9.38 2.82 4.27
N GLU A 33 8.80 3.97 4.47
CA GLU A 33 8.71 4.60 5.78
C GLU A 33 7.68 3.86 6.64
N ASP A 34 7.96 3.71 7.93
CA ASP A 34 7.06 3.04 8.86
C ASP A 34 6.01 4.03 9.37
N MET A 35 4.76 3.75 9.07
CA MET A 35 3.62 4.52 9.55
C MET A 35 3.42 4.42 11.07
N ALA A 36 4.05 3.45 11.75
CA ALA A 36 4.06 3.39 13.21
C ALA A 36 4.68 4.65 13.82
N ASP A 37 5.71 5.21 13.16
CA ASP A 37 6.45 6.40 13.59
C ASP A 37 5.78 7.73 13.22
N TRP A 38 4.68 7.69 12.47
CA TRP A 38 3.98 8.90 12.04
C TRP A 38 3.34 9.66 13.19
N SER A 39 3.50 10.98 13.14
CA SER A 39 2.72 11.91 13.93
C SER A 39 1.24 11.89 13.55
N GLU A 40 0.36 12.37 14.44
CA GLU A 40 -1.08 12.46 14.18
C GLU A 40 -1.38 13.24 12.90
N ARG A 41 -0.63 14.31 12.64
CA ARG A 41 -0.77 15.15 11.44
C ARG A 41 -0.44 14.39 10.15
N GLU A 42 0.59 13.55 10.18
CA GLU A 42 0.98 12.72 9.03
C GLU A 42 -0.04 11.61 8.79
N ARG A 43 -0.61 11.07 9.86
CA ARG A 43 -1.73 10.13 9.76
C ARG A 43 -2.95 10.80 9.16
N GLU A 44 -3.29 12.03 9.52
CA GLU A 44 -4.44 12.74 8.94
C GLU A 44 -4.25 13.08 7.45
N ASN A 45 -3.02 13.41 7.03
CA ASN A 45 -2.69 13.74 5.65
C ASN A 45 -1.48 12.92 5.15
N PRO A 46 -1.67 11.64 4.82
CA PRO A 46 -0.60 10.81 4.28
C PRO A 46 -0.16 11.35 2.91
N HIS A 47 1.13 11.24 2.59
CA HIS A 47 1.55 11.59 1.24
C HIS A 47 0.99 10.59 0.24
N LEU A 48 0.56 11.10 -0.91
CA LEU A 48 -0.05 10.31 -1.95
C LEU A 48 1.01 9.67 -2.84
N CYS A 49 0.63 8.58 -3.50
CA CYS A 49 1.44 7.85 -4.48
C CYS A 49 2.82 7.44 -3.93
N LYS A 50 2.89 7.09 -2.65
CA LYS A 50 4.08 6.52 -2.00
C LYS A 50 3.68 5.26 -1.24
N VAL A 51 4.49 4.21 -1.37
CA VAL A 51 4.34 2.98 -0.60
C VAL A 51 4.91 3.20 0.79
N TYR A 52 4.15 2.72 1.77
CA TYR A 52 4.40 2.79 3.19
C TYR A 52 4.30 1.42 3.82
N GLY A 53 5.08 1.21 4.87
CA GLY A 53 4.98 0.04 5.70
C GLY A 53 4.31 0.36 7.04
N PHE A 54 3.84 -0.67 7.73
CA PHE A 54 3.41 -0.57 9.12
C PHE A 54 4.00 -1.72 9.92
N ASP A 55 4.49 -1.39 11.11
CA ASP A 55 5.11 -2.30 12.08
C ASP A 55 6.25 -3.12 11.45
N ARG A 56 7.34 -2.40 11.21
CA ARG A 56 8.61 -2.95 10.72
C ARG A 56 9.10 -4.07 11.65
N LYS A 57 9.39 -5.24 11.09
CA LYS A 57 10.03 -6.35 11.81
C LYS A 57 11.55 -6.34 11.63
N SER A 58 12.25 -6.93 12.60
CA SER A 58 13.72 -7.01 12.62
C SER A 58 14.33 -7.78 11.44
N ASP A 59 13.58 -8.70 10.83
CA ASP A 59 14.03 -9.60 9.75
C ASP A 59 13.60 -9.12 8.35
N ASP A 60 13.69 -7.82 8.07
CA ASP A 60 13.33 -7.21 6.76
C ASP A 60 11.87 -7.40 6.34
N GLY A 61 10.98 -7.67 7.31
CA GLY A 61 9.55 -7.85 7.11
C GLY A 61 8.72 -6.61 7.45
N TRP A 62 7.53 -6.52 6.85
CA TRP A 62 6.50 -5.55 7.20
C TRP A 62 5.25 -6.30 7.66
N GLU A 63 4.57 -5.84 8.72
CA GLU A 63 3.25 -6.40 8.99
C GLU A 63 2.26 -5.98 7.93
N SER A 64 2.37 -4.76 7.40
CA SER A 64 1.48 -4.26 6.37
C SER A 64 2.23 -3.38 5.38
N LEU A 65 1.76 -3.38 4.14
CA LEU A 65 2.26 -2.52 3.07
C LEU A 65 1.09 -1.85 2.38
N VAL A 66 1.09 -0.52 2.32
CA VAL A 66 -0.01 0.26 1.76
C VAL A 66 0.48 1.47 0.99
N PHE A 67 -0.31 1.98 0.05
CA PHE A 67 -0.12 3.29 -0.54
C PHE A 67 -1.44 4.06 -0.58
N PHE A 68 -1.34 5.38 -0.64
CA PHE A 68 -2.49 6.29 -0.61
C PHE A 68 -2.69 6.98 -1.96
N VAL A 69 -3.93 7.10 -2.41
CA VAL A 69 -4.28 7.82 -3.65
C VAL A 69 -5.52 8.66 -3.41
N LYS A 70 -5.50 9.90 -3.89
CA LYS A 70 -6.69 10.76 -3.86
C LYS A 70 -7.51 10.51 -5.13
N ASN A 71 -8.80 10.24 -4.97
CA ASN A 71 -9.74 9.95 -6.07
C ASN A 71 -9.18 8.89 -7.03
N PRO A 72 -8.96 7.64 -6.57
CA PRO A 72 -8.43 6.60 -7.44
C PRO A 72 -9.35 6.36 -8.64
N SER A 73 -8.75 6.22 -9.82
CA SER A 73 -9.46 5.83 -11.04
C SER A 73 -10.06 4.43 -10.88
N ASP A 74 -11.13 4.15 -11.62
CA ASP A 74 -11.74 2.82 -11.60
C ASP A 74 -10.80 1.76 -12.18
N GLU A 75 -9.94 2.14 -13.14
CA GLU A 75 -8.87 1.31 -13.67
C GLU A 75 -7.89 0.86 -12.57
N LEU A 76 -7.48 1.78 -11.68
CA LEU A 76 -6.59 1.45 -10.55
C LEU A 76 -7.25 0.44 -9.60
N LYS A 77 -8.53 0.66 -9.27
CA LYS A 77 -9.27 -0.25 -8.40
C LYS A 77 -9.38 -1.64 -9.03
N GLN A 78 -9.75 -1.70 -10.31
CA GLN A 78 -9.90 -2.95 -11.04
C GLN A 78 -8.56 -3.69 -11.16
N LYS A 79 -7.48 -2.97 -11.52
CA LYS A 79 -6.15 -3.57 -11.63
C LYS A 79 -5.64 -4.10 -10.30
N PHE A 80 -5.87 -3.36 -9.22
CA PHE A 80 -5.55 -3.85 -7.88
C PHE A 80 -6.39 -5.10 -7.54
N ASP A 81 -7.67 -5.12 -7.88
CA ASP A 81 -8.56 -6.26 -7.63
C ASP A 81 -8.12 -7.54 -8.37
N GLU A 82 -7.63 -7.41 -9.59
CA GLU A 82 -7.06 -8.51 -10.37
C GLU A 82 -5.78 -9.07 -9.74
N LEU A 83 -4.91 -8.17 -9.26
CA LEU A 83 -3.57 -8.52 -8.78
C LEU A 83 -3.54 -8.89 -7.29
N LYS A 84 -4.53 -8.50 -6.49
CA LYS A 84 -4.54 -8.69 -5.03
C LYS A 84 -4.33 -10.13 -4.61
N SER A 85 -4.82 -11.08 -5.41
CA SER A 85 -4.75 -12.52 -5.18
C SER A 85 -3.33 -13.10 -5.25
N MET A 86 -2.34 -12.34 -5.78
CA MET A 86 -0.93 -12.74 -5.78
C MET A 86 -0.30 -12.74 -4.38
N VAL A 87 -0.87 -11.97 -3.45
CA VAL A 87 -0.43 -11.90 -2.05
C VAL A 87 -1.45 -12.65 -1.22
N ARG A 88 -1.02 -13.71 -0.52
CA ARG A 88 -1.90 -14.49 0.35
C ARG A 88 -2.02 -13.78 1.69
N ASN A 89 -2.74 -12.65 1.72
CA ASN A 89 -3.13 -11.96 2.95
C ASN A 89 -4.36 -11.07 2.74
N SER A 90 -4.86 -10.44 3.80
CA SER A 90 -6.01 -9.54 3.74
C SER A 90 -5.66 -8.28 2.95
N SER A 91 -6.06 -8.24 1.68
CA SER A 91 -5.97 -7.04 0.85
C SER A 91 -6.92 -5.95 1.35
N ILE A 92 -6.51 -4.69 1.22
CA ILE A 92 -7.34 -3.52 1.45
C ILE A 92 -7.45 -2.69 0.17
N ALA A 93 -8.66 -2.19 -0.09
CA ALA A 93 -8.92 -1.19 -1.12
C ALA A 93 -10.14 -0.38 -0.65
N ARG A 94 -9.92 0.63 0.19
CA ARG A 94 -11.01 1.40 0.80
C ARG A 94 -10.62 2.85 1.12
N PRO A 95 -11.58 3.76 1.33
CA PRO A 95 -11.32 5.09 1.83
C PRO A 95 -10.50 5.06 3.14
N TYR A 96 -9.55 5.98 3.26
CA TYR A 96 -8.66 6.04 4.41
C TYR A 96 -9.38 6.51 5.68
N GLY A 97 -10.30 7.46 5.54
CA GLY A 97 -11.20 7.93 6.60
C GLY A 97 -12.62 8.14 6.08
N GLU A 98 -13.59 8.29 6.98
CA GLU A 98 -14.98 8.57 6.63
C GLU A 98 -15.08 9.90 5.86
N GLY A 99 -15.71 9.87 4.68
CA GLY A 99 -15.83 11.06 3.81
C GLY A 99 -14.52 11.52 3.17
N SER A 100 -13.41 10.79 3.33
CA SER A 100 -12.14 11.15 2.70
C SER A 100 -12.10 10.74 1.24
N ASN A 101 -11.64 11.66 0.40
CA ASN A 101 -11.31 11.40 -1.00
C ASN A 101 -10.01 10.58 -1.14
N ILE A 102 -9.30 10.31 -0.04
CA ILE A 102 -8.09 9.52 -0.02
C ILE A 102 -8.47 8.05 0.18
N TRP A 103 -7.95 7.20 -0.68
CA TRP A 103 -8.07 5.76 -0.62
C TRP A 103 -6.74 5.14 -0.22
N LYS A 104 -6.80 4.00 0.46
CA LYS A 104 -5.65 3.15 0.74
C LYS A 104 -5.78 1.81 0.03
N PHE A 105 -4.68 1.37 -0.55
CA PHE A 105 -4.52 0.10 -1.23
C PHE A 105 -3.34 -0.64 -0.66
N GLY A 106 -3.44 -1.96 -0.46
CA GLY A 106 -2.34 -2.75 0.07
C GLY A 106 -2.76 -4.01 0.79
N TRP A 107 -1.95 -4.48 1.73
CA TRP A 107 -2.21 -5.70 2.51
C TRP A 107 -1.84 -5.50 3.98
N PHE A 108 -2.60 -6.16 4.84
CA PHE A 108 -2.35 -6.37 6.27
C PHE A 108 -2.29 -7.86 6.55
#